data_AF-A0A960VKK3-F1
#
_entry.id   AF-A0A960VKK3-F1
#
_cell.length_a   1.000
_cell.length_b   1.000
_cell.length_c   1.000
_cell.angle_alpha   90.00
_cell.angle_beta   90.00
_cell.angle_gamma   90.00
#
_symmetry.space_group_name_H-M   'P 1'
#
loop_
_entity.id
_entity.type
_entity.pdbx_description
1 polymer ?
#
loop_
_entity_poly.entity_id
_entity_poly.type
_entity_poly.pdbx_seq_one_letter_code
_entity_poly.pdbx_strand_id
1 'polypeptide(L)'
;MRRILLAGLVVVAFAASPVLAQLCPPGSFGPTGGEEPCFPCPVGSYSDIEGAQSCSVCPMGTFQNTTGAIACETCPDGYIAPTIASAECTPCGPGFTSNATHTECIEETVAVVGMTWGVVKVWYR
;
A
#
# COMPACT_ATOMS: atom_id res chain seq x y z
N MET A 1 9.71 38.86 -54.79
CA MET A 1 8.35 38.88 -54.18
C MET A 1 7.82 37.46 -54.29
N ARG A 2 7.51 36.62 -53.29
CA ARG A 2 7.42 36.55 -51.81
C ARG A 2 8.06 35.18 -51.43
N ARG A 3 8.96 35.06 -50.43
CA ARG A 3 8.70 34.54 -49.05
C ARG A 3 7.74 33.32 -49.05
N ILE A 4 8.08 32.13 -48.58
CA ILE A 4 8.40 31.73 -47.19
C ILE A 4 9.26 30.45 -47.19
N LEU A 5 10.28 30.43 -46.33
CA LEU A 5 11.14 29.29 -45.97
C LEU A 5 10.48 28.42 -44.88
N LEU A 6 10.89 27.14 -44.81
CA LEU A 6 11.04 26.23 -43.64
C LEU A 6 10.64 24.79 -44.06
N ALA A 7 11.61 23.92 -44.42
CA ALA A 7 12.42 23.09 -43.52
C ALA A 7 11.64 21.94 -42.86
N GLY A 8 11.47 20.83 -43.61
CA GLY A 8 10.94 19.56 -43.10
C GLY A 8 12.06 18.55 -42.91
N LEU A 9 12.92 18.79 -41.92
CA LEU A 9 13.88 17.79 -41.45
C LEU A 9 13.05 16.67 -40.81
N VAL A 10 13.16 15.44 -41.31
CA VAL A 10 12.73 14.25 -40.58
C VAL A 10 13.68 14.13 -39.39
N VAL A 11 13.38 14.87 -38.34
CA VAL A 11 13.90 14.61 -37.00
C VAL A 11 13.36 13.24 -36.63
N VAL A 12 14.17 12.22 -36.85
CA VAL A 12 14.07 11.00 -36.06
C VAL A 12 14.22 11.49 -34.64
N ALA A 13 13.10 11.61 -33.94
CA ALA A 13 13.09 11.89 -32.52
C ALA A 13 13.67 10.66 -31.83
N PHE A 14 14.98 10.53 -31.88
CA PHE A 14 15.72 10.05 -30.73
C PHE A 14 15.32 11.03 -29.64
N ALA A 15 14.26 10.68 -28.90
CA ALA A 15 13.97 11.33 -27.64
C ALA A 15 15.29 11.28 -26.89
N ALA A 16 15.96 12.42 -26.79
CA ALA A 16 16.98 12.60 -25.79
C ALA A 16 16.21 12.34 -24.49
N SER A 17 16.31 11.13 -23.95
CA SER A 17 15.97 10.89 -22.55
C SER A 17 16.80 11.93 -21.82
N PRO A 18 16.18 12.97 -21.24
CA PRO A 18 16.97 13.89 -20.45
C PRO A 18 17.65 13.03 -19.38
N VAL A 19 18.91 13.33 -19.06
CA VAL A 19 19.45 12.99 -17.75
C VAL A 19 18.64 13.83 -16.76
N LEU A 20 17.37 13.46 -16.56
CA LEU A 20 16.50 13.91 -15.50
C LEU A 20 17.12 13.32 -14.24
N ALA A 21 17.20 14.07 -13.15
CA ALA A 21 17.61 13.52 -11.86
C ALA A 21 16.91 12.16 -11.67
N GLN A 22 17.69 11.08 -11.58
CA GLN A 22 17.14 9.72 -11.55
C GLN A 22 16.43 9.56 -10.20
N LEU A 23 15.12 9.78 -10.18
CA LEU A 23 14.30 9.55 -8.99
C LEU A 23 14.27 8.06 -8.68
N CYS A 24 14.13 7.72 -7.40
CA CYS A 24 13.95 6.33 -7.03
C CYS A 24 12.64 5.79 -7.62
N PRO A 25 12.64 4.60 -8.24
CA PRO A 25 11.41 4.03 -8.77
C PRO A 25 10.42 3.72 -7.63
N PRO A 26 9.12 3.57 -7.93
CA PRO A 26 8.14 3.09 -6.96
C PRO A 26 8.61 1.77 -6.33
N GLY A 27 8.26 1.60 -5.07
CA GLY A 27 8.74 0.51 -4.24
C GLY A 27 10.14 0.72 -3.69
N SER A 28 10.83 1.81 -4.03
CA SER A 28 12.14 2.16 -3.48
C SER A 28 12.13 3.55 -2.85
N PHE A 29 13.05 3.80 -1.93
CA PHE A 29 13.30 5.09 -1.31
C PHE A 29 14.79 5.43 -1.31
N GLY A 30 15.12 6.71 -1.27
CA GLY A 30 16.50 7.18 -1.18
C GLY A 30 16.59 8.47 -0.36
N PRO A 31 17.74 8.79 0.25
CA PRO A 31 17.88 9.95 1.15
C PRO A 31 17.43 11.28 0.52
N THR A 32 17.64 11.44 -0.77
CA THR A 32 17.32 12.64 -1.57
C THR A 32 16.10 12.44 -2.47
N GLY A 33 15.43 11.29 -2.42
CA GLY A 33 14.33 10.95 -3.34
C GLY A 33 14.81 10.72 -4.77
N GLY A 34 16.10 10.62 -5.00
CA GLY A 34 16.71 10.49 -6.31
C GLY A 34 18.21 10.62 -6.19
N GLU A 35 18.92 10.24 -7.26
CA GLU A 35 20.36 9.99 -7.25
C GLU A 35 20.70 8.79 -6.36
N GLU A 36 21.25 7.75 -6.99
CA GLU A 36 21.55 6.46 -6.36
C GLU A 36 22.42 6.60 -5.09
N PRO A 37 22.28 5.71 -4.08
CA PRO A 37 21.54 4.44 -4.12
C PRO A 37 20.07 4.55 -3.70
N CYS A 38 19.21 3.87 -4.45
CA CYS A 38 17.83 3.61 -4.04
C CYS A 38 17.74 2.27 -3.29
N PHE A 39 17.04 2.27 -2.15
CA PHE A 39 16.82 1.10 -1.32
C PHE A 39 15.37 0.62 -1.48
N PRO A 40 15.13 -0.68 -1.67
CA PRO A 40 13.77 -1.20 -1.72
C PRO A 40 13.06 -0.98 -0.39
N CYS A 41 11.76 -0.70 -0.43
CA CYS A 41 10.95 -0.61 0.76
C CYS A 41 11.00 -1.93 1.54
N PRO A 42 11.25 -1.89 2.86
CA PRO A 42 11.23 -3.09 3.69
C PRO A 42 9.81 -3.66 3.77
N VAL A 43 9.73 -4.93 4.19
CA VAL A 43 8.44 -5.58 4.50
C VAL A 43 7.63 -4.75 5.49
N GLY A 44 6.30 -4.79 5.36
CA GLY A 44 5.38 -3.92 6.08
C GLY A 44 5.37 -2.46 5.61
N SER A 45 6.03 -2.14 4.48
CA SER A 45 6.00 -0.79 3.91
C SER A 45 5.95 -0.82 2.38
N TYR A 46 5.57 0.31 1.79
CA TYR A 46 5.41 0.49 0.36
C TYR A 46 5.77 1.91 -0.08
N SER A 47 5.98 2.08 -1.38
CA SER A 47 6.06 3.40 -2.01
C SER A 47 5.39 3.34 -3.38
N ASP A 48 4.31 4.10 -3.55
CA ASP A 48 3.58 4.21 -4.82
C ASP A 48 4.08 5.38 -5.69
N ILE A 49 4.99 6.20 -5.17
CA ILE A 49 5.52 7.39 -5.84
C ILE A 49 6.96 7.20 -6.30
N GLU A 50 7.28 7.89 -7.39
CA GLU A 50 8.67 8.11 -7.76
C GLU A 50 9.32 9.10 -6.80
N GLY A 51 10.58 8.82 -6.49
CA GLY A 51 11.43 9.65 -5.68
C GLY A 51 11.05 9.77 -4.21
N ALA A 52 10.51 8.68 -3.66
CA ALA A 52 10.24 8.61 -2.24
C ALA A 52 11.51 8.78 -1.41
N GLN A 53 11.44 9.62 -0.38
CA GLN A 53 12.50 9.73 0.63
C GLN A 53 12.36 8.72 1.75
N SER A 54 11.15 8.19 1.93
CA SER A 54 10.82 7.15 2.90
C SER A 54 9.64 6.33 2.38
N CYS A 55 9.55 5.08 2.80
CA CYS A 55 8.41 4.24 2.51
C CYS A 55 7.26 4.52 3.47
N SER A 56 6.03 4.50 2.93
CA SER A 56 4.80 4.52 3.70
C SER A 56 4.60 3.17 4.37
N VAL A 57 4.30 3.14 5.66
CA VAL A 57 4.01 1.89 6.35
C VAL A 57 2.62 1.37 5.97
N CYS A 58 2.47 0.05 5.96
CA CYS A 58 1.16 -0.56 5.77
C CYS A 58 0.23 -0.18 6.93
N PRO A 59 -0.96 0.38 6.66
CA PRO A 59 -1.95 0.64 7.69
C PRO A 59 -2.44 -0.68 8.30
N MET A 60 -3.04 -0.57 9.49
CA MET A 60 -3.72 -1.71 10.12
C MET A 60 -4.74 -2.32 9.15
N GLY A 61 -4.89 -3.65 9.20
CA GLY A 61 -5.73 -4.39 8.26
C GLY A 61 -5.04 -4.78 6.95
N THR A 62 -3.82 -4.27 6.72
CA THR A 62 -3.04 -4.59 5.54
C THR A 62 -1.64 -5.08 5.92
N PHE A 63 -1.03 -5.83 5.02
CA PHE A 63 0.30 -6.40 5.19
C PHE A 63 1.12 -6.28 3.90
N GLN A 64 2.43 -6.46 4.02
CA GLN A 64 3.31 -6.61 2.87
C GLN A 64 4.50 -7.49 3.22
N ASN A 65 4.58 -8.67 2.60
CA ASN A 65 5.61 -9.68 2.90
C ASN A 65 6.81 -9.61 1.95
N THR A 66 6.75 -8.81 0.90
CA THR A 66 7.84 -8.60 -0.06
C THR A 66 8.50 -7.25 0.12
N THR A 67 9.80 -7.18 -0.19
CA THR A 67 10.50 -5.90 -0.31
C THR A 67 10.21 -5.28 -1.66
N GLY A 68 10.32 -3.96 -1.77
CA GLY A 68 10.13 -3.28 -3.05
C GLY A 68 8.66 -3.07 -3.43
N ALA A 69 7.74 -3.14 -2.47
CA ALA A 69 6.33 -3.08 -2.75
C ALA A 69 5.82 -1.67 -3.07
N ILE A 70 4.86 -1.59 -3.99
CA ILE A 70 4.21 -0.34 -4.38
C ILE A 70 2.85 -0.12 -3.68
N ALA A 71 2.35 -1.14 -2.99
CA ALA A 71 1.11 -1.10 -2.24
C ALA A 71 1.13 -2.17 -1.13
N CYS A 72 0.23 -2.04 -0.16
CA CYS A 72 -0.05 -3.07 0.84
C CYS A 72 -1.24 -3.92 0.41
N GLU A 73 -1.20 -5.19 0.79
CA GLU A 73 -2.26 -6.16 0.54
C GLU A 73 -3.20 -6.23 1.73
N THR A 74 -4.51 -6.31 1.49
CA THR A 74 -5.49 -6.49 2.57
C THR A 74 -5.40 -7.90 3.12
N CYS A 75 -5.52 -8.05 4.45
CA CYS A 75 -5.59 -9.37 5.05
C CYS A 75 -6.85 -10.12 4.57
N PRO A 76 -6.77 -11.44 4.35
CA PRO A 76 -7.95 -12.24 4.02
C PRO A 76 -8.90 -12.37 5.21
N ASP A 77 -10.14 -12.80 4.94
CA ASP A 77 -11.13 -13.08 5.99
C ASP A 77 -10.62 -14.10 7.01
N GLY A 78 -10.88 -13.83 8.28
CA GLY A 78 -10.38 -14.63 9.40
C GLY A 78 -8.93 -14.32 9.77
N TYR A 79 -8.31 -13.32 9.15
CA TYR A 79 -6.96 -12.84 9.49
C TYR A 79 -6.95 -11.34 9.77
N ILE A 80 -6.02 -10.91 10.61
CA ILE A 80 -5.88 -9.53 11.04
C ILE A 80 -4.44 -9.03 10.96
N ALA A 81 -4.29 -7.73 10.70
CA ALA A 81 -3.06 -6.97 10.90
C ALA A 81 -3.35 -5.88 11.96
N PRO A 82 -3.19 -6.19 13.26
CA PRO A 82 -3.58 -5.30 14.35
C PRO A 82 -2.63 -4.12 14.55
N THR A 83 -1.48 -4.14 13.89
CA THR A 83 -0.44 -3.11 13.98
C THR A 83 -0.17 -2.50 12.63
N ILE A 84 0.31 -1.26 12.62
CA ILE A 84 0.94 -0.71 11.41
C ILE A 84 2.21 -1.48 11.09
N ALA A 85 2.65 -1.41 9.83
CA ALA A 85 3.86 -2.06 9.33
C ALA A 85 3.88 -3.60 9.48
N SER A 86 2.71 -4.24 9.42
CA SER A 86 2.61 -5.70 9.43
C SER A 86 3.23 -6.31 8.17
N ALA A 87 4.15 -7.25 8.35
CA ALA A 87 4.72 -8.05 7.25
C ALA A 87 3.85 -9.27 6.89
N GLU A 88 2.95 -9.66 7.79
CA GLU A 88 2.10 -10.84 7.67
C GLU A 88 0.77 -10.60 8.38
N CYS A 89 -0.24 -11.39 8.04
CA CYS A 89 -1.52 -11.39 8.73
C CYS A 89 -1.57 -12.50 9.78
N THR A 90 -2.09 -12.17 10.95
CA THR A 90 -2.28 -13.09 12.06
C THR A 90 -3.66 -13.75 11.96
N PRO A 91 -3.78 -15.08 11.98
CA PRO A 91 -5.09 -15.74 11.98
C PRO A 91 -5.86 -15.46 13.26
N CYS A 92 -7.17 -15.32 13.13
CA CYS A 92 -8.08 -15.35 14.28
C CYS A 92 -8.19 -16.76 14.85
N GLY A 93 -8.27 -16.85 16.18
CA GLY A 93 -8.44 -18.11 16.88
C GLY A 93 -9.80 -18.76 16.60
N PRO A 94 -9.99 -20.04 17.00
CA PRO A 94 -11.27 -20.73 16.82
C PRO A 94 -12.42 -19.98 17.49
N GLY A 95 -13.52 -19.80 16.76
CA GLY A 95 -14.70 -19.04 17.23
C GLY A 95 -14.64 -17.53 16.97
N PHE A 96 -13.56 -17.04 16.36
CA PHE A 96 -13.39 -15.63 16.00
C PHE A 96 -13.18 -15.45 14.49
N THR A 97 -13.68 -14.33 13.96
CA THR A 97 -13.50 -13.87 12.59
C THR A 97 -12.88 -12.48 12.58
N SER A 98 -12.33 -12.03 11.45
CA SER A 98 -11.83 -10.66 11.32
C SER A 98 -12.99 -9.67 11.22
N ASN A 99 -12.83 -8.47 11.78
CA ASN A 99 -13.74 -7.37 11.52
C ASN A 99 -13.63 -6.89 10.05
N ALA A 100 -14.53 -6.00 9.61
CA ALA A 100 -14.55 -5.48 8.24
C ALA A 100 -13.27 -4.73 7.81
N THR A 101 -12.45 -4.31 8.78
CA THR A 101 -11.18 -3.61 8.53
C THR A 101 -9.96 -4.51 8.73
N HIS A 102 -10.15 -5.80 9.03
CA HIS A 102 -9.09 -6.76 9.35
C HIS A 102 -8.10 -6.29 10.44
N THR A 103 -8.57 -5.47 11.38
CA THR A 103 -7.72 -4.93 12.46
C THR A 103 -7.88 -5.68 13.77
N GLU A 104 -9.00 -6.38 13.95
CA GLU A 104 -9.37 -7.03 15.20
C GLU A 104 -10.15 -8.31 14.94
N CYS A 105 -9.92 -9.31 15.80
CA CYS A 105 -10.69 -10.55 15.80
C CYS A 105 -11.94 -10.37 16.66
N ILE A 106 -13.09 -10.50 16.04
CA ILE A 106 -14.40 -10.43 16.69
C ILE A 106 -14.99 -11.82 16.75
N GLU A 107 -15.63 -12.18 17.85
CA GLU A 107 -16.41 -13.42 17.88
C GLU A 107 -17.59 -13.28 16.91
N GLU A 108 -17.84 -14.31 16.11
CA GLU A 108 -18.97 -14.34 15.17
C GLU A 108 -20.33 -14.27 15.92
N THR A 109 -20.30 -14.37 17.26
CA THR A 109 -21.44 -14.41 18.16
C THR A 109 -21.86 -13.08 18.80
N VAL A 110 -21.19 -11.94 18.59
CA VAL A 110 -21.70 -10.65 19.12
C VAL A 110 -22.69 -9.98 18.17
N ALA A 111 -23.94 -10.43 18.22
CA ALA A 111 -25.03 -9.47 18.21
C ALA A 111 -24.88 -8.63 19.49
N VAL A 112 -24.44 -7.36 19.35
CA VAL A 112 -24.42 -6.31 20.38
C VAL A 112 -24.62 -6.82 21.82
N VAL A 113 -23.56 -6.97 22.62
CA VAL A 113 -23.74 -6.99 24.09
C VAL A 113 -24.11 -5.56 24.52
N GLY A 114 -25.34 -5.16 24.18
CA GLY A 114 -26.00 -4.03 24.81
C GLY A 114 -26.21 -4.41 26.27
N MET A 115 -25.37 -3.87 27.14
CA MET A 115 -25.56 -3.94 28.58
C MET A 115 -26.82 -3.16 28.97
N THR A 116 -27.99 -3.74 28.76
CA THR A 116 -29.22 -3.34 29.45
C THR A 116 -29.90 -4.59 29.98
N TRP A 117 -29.60 -4.90 31.24
CA TRP A 117 -30.38 -5.76 32.14
C TRP A 117 -30.87 -7.09 31.53
N GLY A 118 -29.99 -8.08 31.48
CA GLY A 118 -30.35 -9.48 31.80
C GLY A 118 -31.23 -10.27 30.83
N VAL A 119 -31.32 -9.94 29.54
CA VAL A 119 -31.97 -10.83 28.55
C VAL A 119 -31.16 -10.95 27.26
N VAL A 120 -30.67 -12.17 26.99
CA VAL A 120 -30.02 -12.51 25.71
C VAL A 120 -31.13 -12.66 24.67
N LYS A 121 -31.29 -11.67 23.79
CA LYS A 121 -32.21 -11.77 22.64
C LYS A 121 -31.41 -11.76 21.35
N VAL A 122 -31.32 -12.94 20.74
CA VAL A 122 -30.75 -13.13 19.40
C VAL A 122 -31.80 -12.69 18.38
N TRP A 123 -31.50 -11.66 17.58
CA TRP A 123 -32.28 -11.33 16.39
C TRP A 123 -31.40 -11.53 15.16
N TYR A 124 -31.90 -12.32 14.21
CA TYR A 124 -31.31 -12.56 12.90
C TYR A 124 -31.83 -11.51 11.91
N ARG A 125 -30.95 -10.95 11.09
CA ARG A 125 -31.35 -10.31 9.83
C ARG A 125 -30.69 -11.03 8.68
#